data_AF-A0A7S2SRY5-F1
#
_entry.id   AF-A0A7S2SRY5-F1
#
_cell.length_a   1.000
_cell.length_b   1.000
_cell.length_c   1.000
_cell.angle_alpha   90.00
_cell.angle_beta   90.00
_cell.angle_gamma   90.00
#
_symmetry.space_group_name_H-M   'P 1'
#
loop_
_entity.id
_entity.type
_entity.pdbx_description
1 polymer ?
#
loop_
_entity_poly.entity_id
_entity_poly.type
_entity_poly.pdbx_seq_one_letter_code
_entity_poly.pdbx_strand_id
1 'polypeptide(L)'
;ANKRMGFLTWDVFTQARTVLLVAFSVLSENGIFQAGLAICLLILSLVAHNYYRPFRTDRANDLESLTLATLIIICFVGVIGAIGAITSPVVADVLLYTGYSSVTGTLVYGCWVVMSEVFESHLETTRTSRYTRIMLGLQQSTQAEAKSEE
;
A
#
# COMPACT_ATOMS: atom_id res chain seq x y z
N ALA A 1 7.11 16.22 -19.03
CA ALA A 1 8.21 15.36 -18.55
C ALA A 1 7.79 14.74 -17.22
N ASN A 2 7.39 13.46 -17.22
CA ASN A 2 7.02 12.76 -15.98
C ASN A 2 8.27 12.54 -15.14
N LYS A 3 8.46 13.35 -14.09
CA LYS A 3 9.44 13.08 -13.05
C LYS A 3 8.91 11.90 -12.25
N ARG A 4 9.41 10.69 -12.53
CA ARG A 4 9.12 9.51 -11.71
C ARG A 4 9.61 9.78 -10.30
N MET A 5 8.69 10.03 -9.37
CA MET A 5 9.01 10.08 -7.95
C MET A 5 9.44 8.66 -7.55
N GLY A 6 10.55 8.52 -6.82
CA GLY A 6 11.00 7.21 -6.35
C GLY A 6 9.94 6.56 -5.47
N PHE A 7 9.75 5.25 -5.60
CA PHE A 7 8.77 4.47 -4.82
C PHE A 7 8.83 4.79 -3.31
N LEU A 8 10.04 4.92 -2.76
CA LEU A 8 10.29 5.23 -1.36
C LEU A 8 9.73 6.61 -0.94
N THR A 9 9.84 7.61 -1.81
CA THR A 9 9.29 8.95 -1.54
C THR A 9 7.77 8.93 -1.63
N TRP A 10 7.21 8.16 -2.56
CA TRP A 10 5.76 7.98 -2.65
C TRP A 10 5.19 7.24 -1.44
N ASP A 11 5.90 6.23 -0.93
CA ASP A 11 5.48 5.50 0.27
C ASP A 11 5.47 6.38 1.53
N VAL A 12 6.47 7.26 1.68
CA VAL A 12 6.44 8.27 2.74
C VAL A 12 5.24 9.22 2.58
N PHE A 13 4.91 9.58 1.34
CA PHE A 13 3.75 10.43 1.06
C PHE A 13 2.41 9.74 1.38
N THR A 14 2.24 8.46 1.03
CA THR A 14 1.03 7.69 1.35
C THR A 14 0.89 7.46 2.86
N GLN A 15 1.99 7.22 3.58
CA GLN A 15 1.98 7.14 5.05
C GLN A 15 1.61 8.49 5.69
N ALA A 16 2.22 9.59 5.23
CA ALA A 16 1.88 10.93 5.71
C ALA A 16 0.39 11.27 5.46
N ARG A 17 -0.15 10.88 4.30
CA ARG A 17 -1.59 10.99 3.99
C ARG A 17 -2.44 10.24 5.02
N THR A 18 -2.10 8.99 5.35
CA THR A 18 -2.83 8.20 6.34
C THR A 18 -2.77 8.83 7.73
N VAL A 19 -1.59 9.31 8.15
CA VAL A 19 -1.43 10.02 9.43
C VAL A 19 -2.28 11.29 9.47
N LEU A 20 -2.32 12.07 8.39
CA LEU A 20 -3.17 13.27 8.31
C LEU A 20 -4.65 12.93 8.34
N LEU A 21 -5.09 11.86 7.67
CA LEU A 21 -6.49 11.41 7.73
C LEU A 21 -6.90 11.04 9.15
N VAL A 22 -6.03 10.36 9.90
CA VAL A 22 -6.26 10.06 11.32
C VAL A 22 -6.21 11.34 12.16
N ALA A 23 -5.29 12.27 11.89
CA ALA A 23 -5.24 13.53 12.61
C ALA A 23 -6.53 14.35 12.42
N PHE A 24 -7.11 14.36 11.22
CA PHE A 24 -8.39 15.03 10.94
C PHE A 24 -9.55 14.44 11.72
N SER A 25 -9.55 13.13 11.99
CA SER A 25 -10.62 12.51 12.80
C SER A 25 -10.59 12.91 14.27
N VAL A 26 -9.48 13.47 14.75
CA VAL A 26 -9.31 13.95 16.14
C VAL A 26 -9.43 15.48 16.24
N LEU A 27 -9.36 16.20 15.11
CA LEU A 27 -9.20 17.66 15.10
C LEU A 27 -10.48 18.45 15.36
N SER A 28 -11.66 17.85 15.19
CA SER A 28 -12.96 18.52 15.31
C SER A 28 -14.04 17.51 15.65
N GLU A 29 -15.05 17.85 16.45
CA GLU A 29 -16.20 16.96 16.68
C GLU A 29 -17.21 16.96 15.52
N ASN A 30 -17.09 17.93 14.60
CA ASN A 30 -18.00 18.05 13.46
C ASN A 30 -17.55 17.15 12.30
N GLY A 31 -18.22 16.00 12.15
CA GLY A 31 -17.92 15.00 11.12
C GLY A 31 -17.98 15.53 9.68
N ILE A 32 -18.80 16.53 9.38
CA ILE A 32 -18.86 17.15 8.03
C ILE A 32 -17.56 17.89 7.74
N PHE A 33 -17.05 18.63 8.73
CA PHE A 33 -15.79 19.35 8.59
C PHE A 33 -14.60 18.39 8.44
N GLN A 34 -14.56 17.32 9.24
CA GLN A 34 -13.54 16.27 9.13
C GLN A 34 -13.53 15.63 7.73
N ALA A 35 -14.71 15.24 7.23
CA ALA A 35 -14.84 14.60 5.93
C ALA A 35 -14.51 15.55 4.78
N GLY A 36 -14.84 16.84 4.91
CA GLY A 36 -14.41 17.88 3.96
C GLY A 36 -12.88 17.98 3.86
N LEU A 37 -12.18 18.03 5.00
CA LEU A 37 -10.71 18.04 5.02
C LEU A 37 -10.12 16.76 4.41
N ALA A 38 -10.69 15.60 4.73
CA ALA A 38 -10.29 14.32 4.16
C ALA A 38 -10.44 14.29 2.63
N ILE A 39 -11.58 14.77 2.10
CA ILE A 39 -11.82 14.87 0.65
C ILE A 39 -10.77 15.78 -0.01
N CYS A 40 -10.51 16.97 0.56
CA CYS A 40 -9.51 17.89 0.02
C CYS A 40 -8.13 17.22 -0.05
N LEU A 41 -7.71 16.51 1.00
CA LEU A 41 -6.44 15.79 1.04
C LEU A 41 -6.38 14.65 0.01
N LEU A 42 -7.46 13.89 -0.13
CA LEU A 42 -7.54 12.79 -1.10
C LEU A 42 -7.52 13.29 -2.54
N ILE A 43 -8.19 14.41 -2.85
CA ILE A 43 -8.13 15.06 -4.16
C ILE A 43 -6.69 15.51 -4.46
N LEU A 44 -6.02 16.17 -3.51
CA LEU A 44 -4.61 16.56 -3.67
C LEU A 44 -3.72 15.34 -3.90
N SER A 45 -3.98 14.24 -3.20
CA SER A 45 -3.26 12.98 -3.36
C SER A 45 -3.50 12.36 -4.75
N LEU A 46 -4.73 12.41 -5.26
CA LEU A 46 -5.08 11.92 -6.59
C LEU A 46 -4.43 12.77 -7.70
N VAL A 47 -4.41 14.08 -7.55
CA VAL A 47 -3.71 14.99 -8.47
C VAL A 47 -2.20 14.70 -8.46
N ALA A 48 -1.59 14.57 -7.28
CA ALA A 48 -0.18 14.22 -7.14
C ALA A 48 0.11 12.86 -7.78
N HIS A 49 -0.72 11.85 -7.54
CA HIS A 49 -0.56 10.51 -8.10
C HIS A 49 -0.62 10.52 -9.64
N ASN A 50 -1.63 11.19 -10.22
CA ASN A 50 -1.76 11.31 -11.67
C ASN A 50 -0.59 12.07 -12.31
N TYR A 51 0.00 13.03 -11.60
CA TYR A 51 1.15 13.79 -12.08
C TYR A 51 2.46 12.98 -12.02
N TYR A 52 2.72 12.31 -10.89
CA TYR A 52 4.00 11.63 -10.65
C TYR A 52 4.05 10.19 -11.17
N ARG A 53 2.90 9.50 -11.25
CA ARG A 53 2.78 8.07 -11.63
C ARG A 53 3.92 7.23 -11.04
N PRO A 54 3.95 7.10 -9.70
CA PRO A 54 5.10 6.60 -8.95
C PRO A 54 5.42 5.12 -9.21
N PHE A 55 4.42 4.32 -9.61
CA PHE A 55 4.63 2.89 -9.83
C PHE A 55 5.23 2.61 -11.20
N ARG A 56 6.08 1.59 -11.28
CA ARG A 56 6.71 1.18 -12.54
C ARG A 56 5.72 0.63 -13.55
N THR A 57 4.66 -0.03 -13.08
CA THR A 57 3.63 -0.66 -13.91
C THR A 57 2.40 0.22 -13.98
N ASP A 58 1.85 0.41 -15.19
CA ASP A 58 0.63 1.20 -15.39
C ASP A 58 -0.55 0.65 -14.58
N ARG A 59 -0.65 -0.68 -14.50
CA ARG A 59 -1.70 -1.37 -13.73
C ARG A 59 -1.70 -1.00 -12.24
N ALA A 60 -0.53 -0.85 -11.62
CA ALA A 60 -0.43 -0.44 -10.22
C ALA A 60 -0.80 1.04 -10.03
N ASN A 61 -0.44 1.91 -10.99
CA ASN A 61 -0.89 3.30 -10.98
C ASN A 61 -2.41 3.39 -11.13
N ASP A 62 -3.02 2.62 -12.03
CA ASP A 62 -4.46 2.63 -12.22
C ASP A 62 -5.20 2.12 -10.97
N LEU A 63 -4.69 1.10 -10.29
CA LEU A 63 -5.22 0.59 -9.03
C LEU A 63 -5.17 1.63 -7.90
N GLU A 64 -4.05 2.36 -7.73
CA GLU A 64 -3.97 3.42 -6.71
C GLU A 64 -4.89 4.60 -7.06
N SER A 65 -4.96 5.00 -8.34
CA SER A 65 -5.91 6.04 -8.80
C SER A 65 -7.35 5.67 -8.48
N LEU A 66 -7.72 4.42 -8.76
CA LEU A 66 -9.06 3.91 -8.52
C LEU A 66 -9.36 3.83 -7.02
N THR A 67 -8.39 3.40 -6.21
CA THR A 67 -8.49 3.39 -4.74
C THR A 67 -8.71 4.79 -4.19
N LEU A 68 -7.94 5.78 -4.64
CA LEU A 68 -8.10 7.17 -4.26
C LEU A 68 -9.46 7.74 -4.66
N ALA A 69 -9.91 7.47 -5.89
CA ALA A 69 -11.23 7.88 -6.36
C ALA A 69 -12.36 7.26 -5.54
N THR A 70 -12.26 5.96 -5.22
CA THR A 70 -13.24 5.27 -4.36
C THR A 70 -13.28 5.86 -2.96
N LEU A 71 -12.12 6.15 -2.35
CA LEU A 71 -12.06 6.81 -1.04
C LEU A 71 -12.73 8.19 -1.05
N ILE A 72 -12.52 8.98 -2.11
CA ILE A 72 -13.19 10.28 -2.28
C ILE A 72 -14.71 10.09 -2.31
N ILE A 73 -15.21 9.10 -3.08
CA ILE A 73 -16.64 8.80 -3.17
C ILE A 73 -17.20 8.38 -1.81
N ILE A 74 -16.50 7.51 -1.08
CA ILE A 74 -16.90 7.08 0.27
C ILE A 74 -17.01 8.28 1.21
N CYS A 75 -16.00 9.15 1.24
CA CYS A 75 -16.06 10.36 2.06
C CYS A 75 -17.20 11.29 1.64
N PHE A 76 -17.43 11.47 0.34
CA PHE A 76 -18.51 12.31 -0.18
C PHE A 76 -19.88 11.79 0.23
N VAL A 77 -20.08 10.47 0.15
CA VAL A 77 -21.28 9.83 0.66
C VAL A 77 -21.42 10.02 2.17
N GLY A 78 -20.33 9.86 2.94
CA GLY A 78 -20.33 10.11 4.38
C GLY A 78 -20.79 11.53 4.72
N VAL A 79 -20.36 12.52 3.94
CA VAL A 79 -20.82 13.91 4.05
C VAL A 79 -22.32 14.04 3.77
N ILE A 80 -22.82 13.45 2.68
CA ILE A 80 -24.26 13.47 2.34
C ILE A 80 -25.09 12.82 3.46
N GLY A 81 -24.60 11.71 4.03
CA GLY A 81 -25.22 11.05 5.17
C GLY A 81 -25.27 11.93 6.41
N ALA A 82 -24.16 12.59 6.75
CA ALA A 82 -24.06 13.48 7.90
C ALA A 82 -24.89 14.77 7.76
N ILE A 83 -25.11 15.26 6.54
CA ILE A 83 -26.00 16.41 6.25
C ILE A 83 -27.49 16.02 6.42
N GLY A 84 -27.79 14.75 6.70
CA GLY A 84 -29.17 14.25 6.80
C GLY A 84 -29.87 14.16 5.44
N ALA A 85 -29.12 14.25 4.34
CA ALA A 85 -29.65 14.15 2.98
C ALA A 85 -29.88 12.69 2.54
N ILE A 86 -29.30 11.71 3.25
CA ILE A 86 -29.63 10.29 3.07
C ILE A 86 -30.81 9.97 3.99
N THR A 87 -32.02 10.02 3.44
CA THR A 87 -33.27 9.69 4.15
C THR A 87 -33.38 8.20 4.52
N SER A 88 -32.52 7.34 3.96
CA SER A 88 -32.56 5.89 4.20
C SER A 88 -31.35 5.41 5.02
N PRO A 89 -31.54 4.97 6.27
CA PRO A 89 -30.45 4.44 7.11
C PRO A 89 -29.77 3.21 6.50
N VAL A 90 -30.49 2.42 5.71
CA VAL A 90 -29.95 1.25 5.00
C VAL A 90 -28.86 1.64 4.00
N VAL A 91 -29.05 2.77 3.30
CA VAL A 91 -28.09 3.25 2.29
C VAL A 91 -26.82 3.77 2.98
N ALA A 92 -26.96 4.43 4.13
CA ALA A 92 -25.84 4.88 4.93
C ALA A 92 -25.00 3.69 5.44
N ASP A 93 -25.65 2.65 5.99
CA ASP A 93 -24.97 1.45 6.48
C ASP A 93 -24.23 0.71 5.36
N VAL A 94 -24.88 0.48 4.20
CA VAL A 94 -24.24 -0.19 3.06
C VAL A 94 -22.98 0.55 2.61
N LEU A 95 -23.01 1.88 2.60
CA LEU A 95 -21.86 2.69 2.19
C LEU A 95 -20.74 2.68 3.24
N LEU A 96 -21.09 2.68 4.52
CA LEU A 96 -20.14 2.49 5.62
C LEU A 96 -19.46 1.12 5.54
N TYR A 97 -20.23 0.04 5.36
CA TYR A 97 -19.70 -1.32 5.22
C TYR A 97 -18.88 -1.50 3.94
N THR A 98 -19.29 -0.88 2.83
CA THR A 98 -18.51 -0.89 1.58
C THR A 98 -17.20 -0.14 1.73
N GLY A 99 -17.23 1.01 2.42
CA GLY A 99 -16.01 1.75 2.74
C GLY A 99 -15.08 0.95 3.63
N TYR A 100 -15.61 0.36 4.70
CA TYR A 100 -14.83 -0.43 5.64
C TYR A 100 -14.23 -1.69 4.98
N SER A 101 -15.00 -2.39 4.15
CA SER A 101 -14.53 -3.57 3.43
C SER A 101 -13.47 -3.23 2.40
N SER A 102 -13.59 -2.09 1.70
CA SER A 102 -12.57 -1.62 0.75
C SER A 102 -11.25 -1.29 1.45
N VAL A 103 -11.27 -0.52 2.55
CA VAL A 103 -10.09 -0.17 3.34
C VAL A 103 -9.43 -1.42 3.94
N THR A 104 -10.24 -2.31 4.51
CA THR A 104 -9.75 -3.58 5.06
C THR A 104 -9.15 -4.46 3.97
N GLY A 105 -9.78 -4.54 2.80
CA GLY A 105 -9.28 -5.28 1.64
C GLY A 105 -7.94 -4.75 1.14
N THR A 106 -7.80 -3.43 1.02
CA THR A 106 -6.53 -2.80 0.64
C THR A 106 -5.43 -3.04 1.67
N LEU A 107 -5.74 -2.95 2.97
CA LEU A 107 -4.77 -3.25 4.04
C LEU A 107 -4.33 -4.71 4.02
N VAL A 108 -5.27 -5.65 3.89
CA VAL A 108 -4.96 -7.09 3.82
C VAL A 108 -4.15 -7.39 2.56
N TYR A 109 -4.51 -6.82 1.42
CA TYR A 109 -3.76 -6.99 0.18
C TYR A 109 -2.35 -6.40 0.29
N GLY A 110 -2.20 -5.20 0.88
CA GLY A 110 -0.89 -4.59 1.14
C GLY A 110 -0.02 -5.47 2.04
N CYS A 111 -0.58 -5.97 3.15
CA CYS A 111 0.10 -6.92 4.03
C CYS A 111 0.51 -8.20 3.29
N TRP A 112 -0.36 -8.74 2.43
CA TRP A 112 -0.07 -9.92 1.62
C TRP A 112 1.11 -9.68 0.68
N VAL A 113 1.13 -8.55 -0.03
CA VAL A 113 2.22 -8.18 -0.94
C VAL A 113 3.55 -8.08 -0.18
N VAL A 114 3.58 -7.35 0.93
CA VAL A 114 4.79 -7.22 1.77
C VAL A 114 5.26 -8.59 2.27
N MET A 115 4.34 -9.42 2.77
CA MET A 115 4.68 -10.77 3.23
C MET A 115 5.21 -11.65 2.09
N SER A 116 4.68 -11.52 0.89
CA SER A 116 5.16 -12.27 -0.28
C SER A 116 6.58 -11.88 -0.68
N GLU A 117 6.91 -10.59 -0.67
CA GLU A 117 8.27 -10.11 -0.96
C GLU A 117 9.27 -10.55 0.12
N VAL A 118 8.89 -10.44 1.40
CA VAL A 118 9.72 -10.91 2.52
C VAL A 118 9.96 -12.42 2.40
N PHE A 119 8.93 -13.20 2.06
CA PHE A 119 9.05 -14.64 1.90
C PHE A 119 9.96 -15.03 0.72
N GLU A 120 9.81 -14.38 -0.44
CA GLU A 120 10.69 -14.60 -1.59
C GLU A 120 12.15 -14.28 -1.26
N SER A 121 12.41 -13.15 -0.58
CA SER A 121 13.77 -12.77 -0.18
C SER A 121 14.41 -13.80 0.76
N HIS A 122 13.61 -14.41 1.64
CA HIS A 122 14.10 -15.42 2.58
C HIS A 122 14.40 -16.75 1.88
N LEU A 123 13.59 -17.12 0.88
CA LEU A 123 13.84 -18.30 0.05
C LEU A 123 15.12 -18.15 -0.78
N GLU A 124 15.36 -16.98 -1.37
CA GLU A 124 16.59 -16.70 -2.13
C GLU A 124 17.84 -16.78 -1.26
N THR A 125 17.79 -16.20 -0.05
CA THR A 125 18.89 -16.23 0.92
C THR A 125 19.19 -17.66 1.38
N THR A 126 18.15 -18.46 1.62
CA THR A 126 18.30 -19.87 2.02
C THR A 126 18.88 -20.72 0.89
N ARG A 127 18.44 -20.45 -0.35
CA ARG A 127 18.92 -21.15 -1.55
C ARG A 127 20.40 -20.87 -1.81
N THR A 128 20.82 -19.60 -1.77
CA THR A 128 22.23 -19.21 -1.91
C THR A 128 23.10 -19.82 -0.81
N SER A 129 22.67 -19.79 0.46
CA SER A 129 23.40 -20.43 1.56
C SER A 129 23.65 -21.93 1.35
N ARG A 130 22.68 -22.67 0.80
CA ARG A 130 22.87 -24.10 0.47
C ARG A 130 23.87 -24.30 -0.66
N TYR A 131 23.77 -23.54 -1.75
CA TYR A 131 24.70 -23.65 -2.86
C TYR A 131 26.15 -23.33 -2.43
N THR A 132 26.35 -22.30 -1.62
CA THR A 132 27.68 -21.96 -1.08
C THR A 132 28.26 -23.09 -0.24
N ARG A 133 27.45 -23.73 0.63
CA ARG A 133 27.90 -24.88 1.42
C ARG A 133 28.28 -26.09 0.56
N ILE A 134 27.51 -26.39 -0.49
CA ILE A 134 27.81 -27.50 -1.41
C ILE A 134 29.11 -27.22 -2.18
N MET A 135 29.28 -26.00 -2.69
CA MET A 135 30.50 -25.62 -3.44
C MET A 135 31.75 -25.67 -2.55
N LEU A 136 31.66 -25.18 -1.30
CA LEU A 136 32.76 -25.27 -0.34
C LEU A 136 33.09 -26.72 0.03
N GLY A 137 32.07 -27.58 0.20
CA GLY A 137 32.27 -29.00 0.44
C GLY A 137 32.99 -29.71 -0.71
N LEU A 138 32.59 -29.41 -1.96
CA LEU A 138 33.23 -29.96 -3.17
C LEU A 138 34.68 -29.47 -3.34
N GLN A 139 34.98 -28.22 -3.02
CA GLN A 139 36.35 -27.72 -3.02
C GLN A 139 37.22 -28.40 -1.96
N GLN A 140 36.67 -28.67 -0.77
CA GLN A 140 37.40 -29.37 0.28
C GLN A 140 37.66 -30.84 -0.08
N SER A 141 36.69 -31.54 -0.69
CA SER A 141 36.90 -32.92 -1.12
C SER A 141 37.95 -33.04 -2.23
N THR A 142 37.92 -32.15 -3.22
CA THR A 142 38.93 -32.12 -4.30
C THR A 142 40.33 -31.76 -3.79
N GLN A 143 40.45 -30.84 -2.83
CA GLN A 143 41.75 -30.56 -2.18
C GLN A 143 42.26 -31.73 -1.32
N ALA A 144 41.36 -32.48 -0.70
CA ALA A 144 41.72 -33.64 0.10
C ALA A 144 42.22 -34.80 -0.78
N GLU A 145 41.58 -35.06 -1.91
CA GLU A 145 42.03 -36.05 -2.90
C GLU A 145 43.41 -35.70 -3.47
N ALA A 146 43.61 -34.44 -3.89
CA ALA A 146 44.90 -33.99 -4.44
C ALA A 146 46.07 -34.16 -3.45
N LYS A 147 45.84 -33.97 -2.15
CA LYS A 147 46.86 -34.19 -1.10
C LYS A 147 47.17 -35.66 -0.80
N SER A 148 46.29 -36.59 -1.21
CA SER A 148 46.51 -38.02 -0.98
C SER A 148 47.34 -38.70 -2.08
N GLU A 149 47.53 -38.01 -3.21
CA GLU A 149 48.33 -38.48 -4.34
C GLU A 149 49.80 -38.00 -4.30
N GLU A 150 50.15 -37.09 -3.38
CA GLU A 150 51.53 -36.68 -3.06
C GLU A 150 52.14 -37.53 -1.93
#